data_AF-A0A5C8PX01-F1
#
_entry.id   AF-A0A5C8PX01-F1
#
_cell.length_a   1.000
_cell.length_b   1.000
_cell.length_c   1.000
_cell.angle_alpha   90.00
_cell.angle_beta   90.00
_cell.angle_gamma   90.00
#
_symmetry.space_group_name_H-M   'P 1'
#
loop_
_entity.id
_entity.type
_entity.pdbx_description
1 polymer ?
#
loop_
_entity_poly.entity_id
_entity_poly.type
_entity_poly.pdbx_seq_one_letter_code
_entity_poly.pdbx_strand_id
1 'polypeptide(L)' 'HSQGEIAAAHIAGALTLDDAAKIVALRSKALTSLTGRGTMASVTLPHEQVTEQIAGYDSLSVAVINSPTHTVISG' A
#
# COMPACT_ATOMS: atom_id res chain seq x y z
N HIS A 1 2.56 -8.16 1.31
CA HIS A 1 2.23 -6.82 1.82
C HIS A 1 1.03 -6.24 1.08
N SER A 2 0.25 -5.37 1.75
CA SER A 2 -0.98 -4.74 1.21
C SER A 2 -1.98 -5.80 0.76
N GLN A 3 -2.53 -5.73 -0.45
CA GLN A 3 -3.52 -6.69 -0.95
C GLN A 3 -3.05 -8.16 -0.92
N GLY A 4 -1.73 -8.39 -1.01
CA GLY A 4 -1.15 -9.72 -0.92
C GLY A 4 -1.34 -10.40 0.44
N GLU A 5 -1.63 -9.66 1.51
CA GLU A 5 -1.91 -10.24 2.84
C GLU A 5 -3.21 -11.03 2.88
N ILE A 6 -4.18 -10.69 2.03
CA ILE A 6 -5.43 -11.47 1.90
C ILE A 6 -5.13 -12.87 1.35
N ALA A 7 -4.29 -12.95 0.32
CA ALA A 7 -3.84 -14.22 -0.24
C ALA A 7 -2.99 -15.01 0.75
N ALA A 8 -2.06 -14.34 1.46
CA ALA A 8 -1.25 -14.98 2.49
C ALA A 8 -2.10 -15.55 3.63
N ALA A 9 -3.10 -14.80 4.10
CA ALA A 9 -4.02 -15.24 5.13
C ALA A 9 -4.86 -16.45 4.68
N HIS A 10 -5.28 -16.50 3.41
CA HIS A 10 -5.95 -17.68 2.86
C HIS A 10 -5.01 -18.90 2.83
N ILE A 11 -3.80 -18.74 2.29
CA ILE A 11 -2.80 -19.83 2.21
C ILE A 11 -2.42 -20.35 3.60
N ALA A 12 -2.33 -19.45 4.59
CA ALA A 12 -2.06 -19.80 5.98
C ALA A 12 -3.26 -20.45 6.70
N GLY A 13 -4.43 -20.56 6.06
CA GLY A 13 -5.64 -21.14 6.63
C GLY A 13 -6.41 -20.21 7.57
N ALA A 14 -6.04 -18.94 7.67
CA ALA A 14 -6.74 -17.94 8.49
C ALA A 14 -8.04 -17.44 7.82
N LEU A 15 -8.15 -17.58 6.50
CA LEU A 15 -9.35 -17.23 5.73
C LEU A 15 -9.79 -18.39 4.84
N THR A 16 -11.10 -18.61 4.76
CA THR A 16 -11.69 -19.44 3.71
C THR A 16 -11.48 -18.77 2.34
N LEU A 17 -11.58 -19.55 1.25
CA LEU A 17 -11.50 -18.99 -0.10
C LEU A 17 -12.60 -17.95 -0.35
N ASP A 18 -13.82 -18.22 0.12
CA ASP A 18 -14.96 -17.33 -0.04
C ASP A 18 -14.78 -16.02 0.71
N ASP A 19 -14.25 -16.07 1.94
CA ASP A 19 -13.96 -14.86 2.72
C ASP A 19 -12.83 -14.05 2.07
N ALA A 20 -11.75 -14.70 1.63
CA ALA A 20 -10.66 -14.04 0.93
C ALA A 20 -11.15 -13.35 -0.37
N ALA A 21 -11.98 -14.05 -1.16
CA ALA A 21 -12.58 -13.53 -2.38
C ALA A 21 -13.51 -12.33 -2.09
N LYS A 22 -14.31 -12.41 -1.02
CA LYS A 22 -15.20 -11.33 -0.60
C LYS A 22 -14.41 -10.10 -0.14
N ILE A 23 -13.37 -10.29 0.68
CA ILE A 23 -12.53 -9.20 1.19
C ILE A 23 -11.82 -8.50 0.01
N VAL A 24 -11.21 -9.26 -0.90
CA VAL A 24 -10.49 -8.65 -2.02
C VAL A 24 -11.43 -7.88 -2.95
N ALA A 25 -12.62 -8.42 -3.25
CA ALA A 25 -13.62 -7.75 -4.09
C ALA A 25 -14.15 -6.47 -3.44
N LEU A 26 -14.54 -6.53 -2.16
CA LEU A 26 -15.07 -5.37 -1.44
C LEU A 26 -14.00 -4.27 -1.26
N ARG A 27 -12.75 -4.66 -0.98
CA ARG A 27 -11.63 -3.72 -0.87
C ARG A 27 -11.36 -3.04 -2.21
N SER A 28 -11.29 -3.78 -3.30
CA SER A 28 -11.11 -3.20 -4.64
C SER A 28 -12.25 -2.24 -4.99
N LYS A 29 -13.50 -2.59 -4.67
CA LYS A 29 -14.65 -1.69 -4.85
C LYS A 29 -14.52 -0.42 -4.02
N ALA A 30 -14.15 -0.52 -2.74
CA ALA A 30 -13.98 0.66 -1.89
C ALA A 30 -12.89 1.62 -2.42
N LEU A 31 -11.78 1.08 -2.93
CA LEU A 31 -10.67 1.87 -3.47
C LEU A 31 -11.04 2.63 -4.76
N THR A 32 -12.08 2.22 -5.51
CA THR A 32 -12.55 2.98 -6.67
C THR A 32 -12.99 4.40 -6.31
N SER A 33 -13.42 4.64 -5.06
CA SER A 33 -13.77 5.98 -4.58
C SER A 33 -12.58 6.95 -4.50
N LEU A 34 -11.35 6.43 -4.56
CA LEU A 34 -10.10 7.18 -4.54
C LEU A 34 -9.52 7.42 -5.93
N THR A 35 -10.12 6.86 -6.99
CA THR A 35 -9.62 7.02 -8.36
C THR A 35 -9.53 8.49 -8.75
N GLY A 36 -8.34 8.90 -9.24
CA GLY A 36 -8.08 10.28 -9.66
C GLY A 36 -7.86 11.28 -8.52
N ARG A 37 -7.84 10.84 -7.25
CA ARG A 37 -7.65 11.71 -6.08
C ARG A 37 -6.23 11.64 -5.48
N GLY A 38 -5.35 10.87 -6.09
CA GLY A 38 -3.97 10.67 -5.65
C GLY A 38 -3.28 9.59 -6.50
N THR A 39 -1.98 9.44 -6.29
CA THR A 39 -1.14 8.45 -6.94
C THR A 39 -0.07 7.92 -5.98
N MET A 40 0.74 6.99 -6.46
CA MET A 40 1.88 6.45 -5.73
C MET A 40 3.12 6.49 -6.61
N ALA A 41 4.28 6.71 -6.01
CA ALA A 41 5.56 6.73 -6.71
C ALA A 41 6.62 5.95 -5.92
N SER A 42 7.44 5.18 -6.64
CA SER A 42 8.60 4.50 -6.06
C SER A 42 9.83 5.40 -6.15
N VAL A 43 10.55 5.54 -5.04
CA VAL A 43 11.74 6.36 -4.89
C VAL A 43 12.91 5.46 -4.51
N THR A 44 14.02 5.55 -5.25
CA THR A 44 15.26 4.79 -4.98
C THR A 44 16.09 5.51 -3.92
N LEU A 45 15.51 5.69 -2.72
CA LEU A 45 16.16 6.26 -1.55
C LEU A 45 15.72 5.53 -0.26
N PRO A 46 16.58 5.54 0.79
CA PRO A 46 16.21 5.08 2.12
C PRO A 46 15.04 5.87 2.72
N HIS A 47 14.26 5.21 3.57
CA HIS A 47 13.07 5.78 4.21
C HIS A 47 13.34 7.09 4.97
N GLU A 48 14.45 7.18 5.71
CA GLU A 48 14.81 8.37 6.50
C GLU A 48 14.97 9.60 5.59
N GLN A 49 15.70 9.43 4.47
CA GLN A 49 15.92 10.50 3.51
C GLN A 49 14.63 10.91 2.79
N VAL A 50 13.78 9.94 2.44
CA VAL A 50 12.48 10.24 1.82
C VAL A 50 11.60 11.03 2.79
N THR A 51 11.56 10.64 4.07
CA THR A 51 10.78 11.31 5.10
C THR A 51 11.20 12.77 5.27
N GLU A 52 12.50 13.05 5.31
CA GLU A 52 13.04 14.41 5.37
C GLU A 52 12.64 15.23 4.13
N GLN A 53 12.74 14.64 2.93
CA GLN A 53 12.42 15.33 1.68
C GLN A 53 10.94 15.65 1.53
N ILE A 54 10.04 14.80 2.04
CA ILE A 54 8.59 15.03 1.94
C ILE A 54 8.01 15.80 3.12
N ALA A 55 8.80 16.12 4.15
CA ALA A 55 8.33 16.75 5.39
C ALA A 55 7.62 18.10 5.19
N GLY A 56 7.90 18.81 4.09
CA GLY A 56 7.23 20.07 3.72
C GLY A 56 5.94 19.90 2.92
N TYR A 57 5.50 18.68 2.62
CA TYR A 57 4.34 18.38 1.80
C TYR A 57 3.28 17.63 2.60
N ASP A 58 2.29 18.36 3.11
CA ASP A 58 1.20 17.77 3.92
C ASP A 58 0.38 16.70 3.18
N SER A 59 0.39 16.71 1.86
CA SER A 59 -0.33 15.74 1.02
C SER A 59 0.46 14.46 0.75
N LEU A 60 1.74 14.38 1.12
CA LEU A 60 2.58 13.21 0.86
C LEU A 60 2.80 12.38 2.12
N SER A 61 2.88 11.08 1.95
CA SER A 61 3.19 10.14 3.03
C SER A 61 4.04 8.98 2.51
N VAL A 62 4.87 8.41 3.38
CA VAL A 62 5.53 7.13 3.08
C VAL A 62 4.50 6.01 3.19
N ALA A 63 4.28 5.31 2.07
CA ALA A 63 3.31 4.22 1.98
C ALA A 63 3.94 2.85 2.26
N VAL A 64 5.17 2.61 1.78
CA VAL A 64 5.85 1.32 1.90
C VAL A 64 7.36 1.51 1.95
N ILE A 65 8.06 0.69 2.75
CA ILE A 65 9.52 0.53 2.72
C ILE A 65 9.80 -0.85 2.14
N ASN A 66 10.15 -0.91 0.85
CA ASN A 66 10.36 -2.18 0.14
C ASN A 66 11.76 -2.76 0.39
N SER A 67 12.75 -1.89 0.60
CA SER A 67 14.12 -2.26 0.93
C SER A 67 14.84 -1.10 1.62
N PRO A 68 16.07 -1.30 2.13
CA PRO A 68 16.89 -0.20 2.66
C PRO A 68 17.15 0.94 1.68
N THR A 69 16.97 0.73 0.37
CA THR A 69 17.21 1.71 -0.69
C THR A 69 15.98 2.02 -1.55
N HIS A 70 14.81 1.45 -1.23
CA HIS A 70 13.58 1.64 -2.01
C HIS A 70 12.38 1.91 -1.11
N THR A 71 11.80 3.10 -1.27
CA THR A 71 10.64 3.58 -0.52
C THR A 71 9.54 4.02 -1.48
N VAL A 72 8.28 3.73 -1.16
CA VAL A 72 7.12 4.20 -1.93
C VAL A 72 6.44 5.32 -1.16
N ILE A 73 6.13 6.40 -1.87
CA ILE A 73 5.31 7.50 -1.35
C ILE A 73 3.91 7.46 -1.97
N SER A 74 2.93 8.01 -1.26
CA SER A 74 1.56 8.20 -1.74
C SER A 74 1.05 9.60 -1.38
N GLY A 75 0.20 10.15 -2.24
CA GLY A 75 -0.46 11.43 -2.06
C GLY A 75 -1.26 11.84 -3.29
#